data_AF-A0A953GZC6-F1
#
_entry.id   AF-A0A953GZC6-F1
#
_cell.length_a   1.000
_cell.length_b   1.000
_cell.length_c   1.000
_cell.angle_alpha   90.00
_cell.angle_beta   90.00
_cell.angle_gamma   90.00
#
_symmetry.space_group_name_H-M   'P 1'
#
loop_
_entity.id
_entity.type
_entity.pdbx_description
1 polymer ?
#
loop_
_entity_poly.entity_id
_entity_poly.type
_entity_poly.pdbx_seq_one_letter_code
_entity_poly.pdbx_strand_id
1 'polypeptide(L)'
;MMATSGSIRLVYFNTCYSQHQAAAIVSHVEAAVGMIDTIGDEAARVFAAQFYSAIGFGKSVSQAFQQAKALVMAEGISEANTPQLFFREALKEDEIILVMPKVESGNGVPSRQ
;
A
#
# COMPACT_ATOMS: atom_id res chain seq x y z
N MET A 1 25.22 -13.30 2.81
CA MET A 1 23.86 -13.23 2.25
C MET A 1 23.30 -11.85 2.59
N MET A 2 23.41 -10.88 1.68
CA MET A 2 22.78 -9.57 1.88
C MET A 2 21.49 -9.55 1.07
N ALA A 3 20.36 -9.68 1.77
CA ALA A 3 19.09 -9.27 1.22
C ALA A 3 19.17 -7.76 0.96
N THR A 4 18.84 -7.32 -0.26
CA THR A 4 18.60 -5.95 -0.73
C THR A 4 19.21 -4.79 0.09
N SER A 5 20.16 -4.06 -0.48
CA SER A 5 20.90 -2.95 0.16
C SER A 5 20.07 -1.69 0.47
N GLY A 6 18.73 -1.77 0.46
CA GLY A 6 17.82 -0.66 0.69
C GLY A 6 17.10 -0.76 2.03
N SER A 7 16.87 0.39 2.67
CA SER A 7 16.01 0.49 3.85
C SER A 7 14.57 0.09 3.49
N ILE A 8 13.99 -0.86 4.22
CA ILE A 8 12.58 -1.24 4.07
C ILE A 8 11.71 -0.08 4.54
N ARG A 9 10.80 0.36 3.67
CA ARG A 9 9.89 1.48 3.96
C ARG A 9 8.48 1.04 4.34
N LEU A 10 7.96 -0.01 3.70
CA LEU A 10 6.62 -0.56 3.94
C LEU A 10 6.69 -2.07 4.19
N VAL A 11 5.94 -2.55 5.19
CA VAL A 11 5.68 -3.98 5.41
C VAL A 11 4.19 -4.26 5.22
N TYR A 12 3.84 -5.28 4.45
CA TYR A 12 2.46 -5.69 4.22
C TYR A 12 2.23 -7.10 4.80
N PHE A 13 1.48 -7.19 5.89
CA PHE A 13 1.12 -8.47 6.49
C PHE A 13 -0.16 -9.02 5.87
N ASN A 14 -0.02 -9.90 4.87
CA ASN A 14 -1.15 -10.61 4.28
C ASN A 14 -1.57 -11.83 5.13
N THR A 15 -1.81 -11.61 6.42
CA THR A 15 -2.15 -12.69 7.37
C THR A 15 -3.09 -12.19 8.44
N CYS A 16 -4.03 -13.04 8.85
CA CYS A 16 -5.02 -12.76 9.87
C CYS A 16 -4.36 -12.35 11.20
N TYR A 17 -5.03 -11.47 11.96
CA TYR A 17 -4.59 -11.05 13.31
C TYR A 17 -3.15 -10.49 13.38
N SER A 18 -2.67 -9.85 12.32
CA SER A 18 -1.34 -9.26 12.23
C SER A 18 -1.22 -7.81 12.74
N GLN A 19 -2.29 -7.28 13.35
CA GLN A 19 -2.34 -5.90 13.85
C GLN A 19 -1.18 -5.56 14.78
N HIS A 20 -0.88 -6.44 15.75
CA HIS A 20 0.16 -6.18 16.75
C HIS A 20 1.57 -6.19 16.13
N GLN A 21 1.82 -7.04 15.14
CA GLN A 21 3.08 -7.09 14.39
C GLN A 21 3.24 -5.83 13.54
N ALA A 22 2.17 -5.37 12.89
CA ALA A 22 2.16 -4.13 12.12
C ALA A 22 2.42 -2.91 13.01
N ALA A 23 1.77 -2.82 14.17
CA ALA A 23 1.99 -1.74 15.14
C ALA A 23 3.40 -1.76 15.74
N ALA A 24 3.99 -2.93 15.98
CA ALA A 24 5.34 -3.03 16.51
C ALA A 24 6.42 -2.64 15.48
N ILE A 25 6.27 -3.05 14.22
CA ILE A 25 7.32 -2.91 13.22
C ILE A 25 7.51 -1.48 12.70
N VAL A 26 6.52 -0.60 12.84
CA VAL A 26 6.64 0.82 12.42
C VAL A 26 7.65 1.63 13.25
N SER A 27 8.15 1.08 14.35
CA SER A 27 9.36 1.58 15.01
C SER A 27 10.63 1.42 14.15
N HIS A 28 10.62 0.50 13.18
CA HIS A 28 11.74 0.15 12.30
C HIS A 28 11.51 0.46 10.82
N VAL A 29 10.25 0.50 10.36
CA VAL A 29 9.86 0.88 8.98
C VAL A 29 8.97 2.12 8.97
N GLU A 30 8.71 2.73 7.82
CA GLU A 30 7.91 3.97 7.73
C GLU A 30 6.41 3.70 7.91
N ALA A 31 5.93 2.61 7.33
CA ALA A 31 4.53 2.18 7.43
C ALA A 31 4.38 0.66 7.43
N ALA A 32 3.24 0.18 7.94
CA ALA A 32 2.85 -1.22 7.85
C ALA A 32 1.34 -1.39 7.66
N VAL A 33 0.94 -2.37 6.86
CA VAL A 33 -0.45 -2.84 6.77
C VAL A 33 -0.58 -4.14 7.55
N GLY A 34 -1.56 -4.23 8.44
CA GLY A 34 -1.89 -5.44 9.22
C GLY A 34 -3.39 -5.72 9.25
N MET A 35 -3.77 -6.90 9.71
CA MET A 35 -5.15 -7.37 9.79
C MET A 35 -5.60 -7.46 11.25
N ILE A 36 -6.75 -6.87 11.60
CA ILE A 36 -7.29 -6.94 12.98
C ILE A 36 -8.02 -8.24 13.29
N ASP A 37 -8.44 -8.95 12.25
CA ASP A 37 -9.23 -10.18 12.34
C ASP A 37 -8.79 -11.13 11.21
N THR A 38 -9.54 -12.20 11.02
CA THR A 38 -9.57 -13.02 9.82
C THR A 38 -9.93 -12.20 8.59
N ILE A 39 -9.30 -12.55 7.48
CA ILE A 39 -9.59 -11.99 6.16
C ILE A 39 -9.80 -13.16 5.20
N GLY A 40 -10.90 -13.16 4.45
CA GLY A 40 -11.12 -14.15 3.40
C GLY A 40 -10.20 -13.93 2.21
N ASP A 41 -9.89 -15.00 1.47
CA ASP A 41 -9.01 -14.95 0.29
C ASP A 41 -9.47 -13.91 -0.73
N GLU A 42 -10.78 -13.78 -0.93
CA GLU A 42 -11.35 -12.84 -1.89
C GLU A 42 -11.12 -11.39 -1.47
N ALA A 43 -11.40 -11.05 -0.20
CA ALA A 43 -11.13 -9.74 0.35
C ALA A 43 -9.63 -9.40 0.27
N ALA A 44 -8.77 -10.34 0.66
CA ALA A 44 -7.32 -10.18 0.63
C ALA A 44 -6.80 -9.95 -0.81
N ARG A 45 -7.31 -10.72 -1.78
CA ARG A 45 -6.95 -10.62 -3.20
C ARG A 45 -7.37 -9.28 -3.80
N VAL A 46 -8.62 -8.87 -3.60
CA VAL A 46 -9.16 -7.60 -4.11
C VAL A 46 -8.42 -6.41 -3.49
N PHE A 47 -8.25 -6.43 -2.17
CA PHE A 47 -7.53 -5.38 -1.46
C PHE A 47 -6.08 -5.27 -1.95
N ALA A 48 -5.33 -6.37 -1.97
CA ALA A 48 -3.93 -6.37 -2.37
C ALA A 48 -3.76 -5.93 -3.83
N ALA A 49 -4.61 -6.41 -4.74
CA ALA A 49 -4.55 -6.03 -6.15
C ALA A 49 -4.70 -4.52 -6.34
N GLN A 50 -5.72 -3.91 -5.71
CA GLN A 50 -5.94 -2.48 -5.81
C GLN A 50 -4.86 -1.67 -5.08
N PHE A 51 -4.43 -2.13 -3.90
CA PHE A 51 -3.37 -1.48 -3.13
C PHE A 51 -2.07 -1.39 -3.93
N TYR A 52 -1.58 -2.52 -4.44
CA TYR A 52 -0.34 -2.55 -5.22
C TYR A 52 -0.47 -1.85 -6.57
N SER A 53 -1.65 -1.87 -7.20
CA SER A 53 -1.92 -1.09 -8.42
C SER A 53 -1.78 0.42 -8.14
N ALA A 54 -2.44 0.93 -7.10
CA ALA A 54 -2.36 2.33 -6.72
C ALA A 54 -0.92 2.77 -6.36
N ILE A 55 -0.17 1.92 -5.64
CA ILE A 55 1.27 2.13 -5.40
C ILE A 55 2.03 2.21 -6.73
N GLY A 56 1.78 1.29 -7.67
CA GLY A 56 2.41 1.29 -8.99
C GLY A 56 2.16 2.57 -9.80
N PHE A 57 0.99 3.20 -9.63
CA PHE A 57 0.65 4.50 -10.21
C PHE A 57 1.20 5.70 -9.42
N GLY A 58 2.05 5.47 -8.42
CA GLY A 58 2.70 6.52 -7.65
C GLY A 58 1.80 7.23 -6.65
N LYS A 59 0.72 6.59 -6.20
CA LYS A 59 -0.08 7.10 -5.07
C LYS A 59 0.70 6.93 -3.76
N SER A 60 0.41 7.80 -2.78
CA SER A 60 0.92 7.61 -1.42
C SER A 60 0.38 6.31 -0.82
N VAL A 61 1.06 5.77 0.18
CA VAL A 61 0.59 4.57 0.90
C VAL A 61 -0.81 4.79 1.49
N SER A 62 -1.09 5.96 2.06
CA SER A 62 -2.42 6.30 2.58
C SER A 62 -3.49 6.30 1.48
N GLN A 63 -3.22 6.96 0.34
CA GLN A 63 -4.14 6.98 -0.80
C GLN A 63 -4.39 5.58 -1.36
N ALA A 64 -3.34 4.77 -1.53
CA ALA A 64 -3.44 3.40 -2.01
C ALA A 64 -4.30 2.54 -1.08
N PHE A 65 -4.12 2.70 0.23
CA PHE A 65 -4.90 2.01 1.25
C PHE A 65 -6.39 2.39 1.20
N GLN A 66 -6.71 3.69 1.14
CA GLN A 66 -8.09 4.15 1.04
C GLN A 66 -8.77 3.68 -0.25
N GLN A 67 -8.06 3.67 -1.38
CA GLN A 67 -8.59 3.15 -2.65
C GLN A 67 -8.86 1.65 -2.59
N ALA A 68 -7.95 0.86 -2.00
CA ALA A 68 -8.15 -0.57 -1.82
C ALA A 68 -9.36 -0.87 -0.94
N LYS A 69 -9.49 -0.16 0.19
CA LYS A 69 -10.65 -0.24 1.08
C LYS A 69 -11.95 0.11 0.36
N ALA A 70 -11.96 1.20 -0.42
CA ALA A 70 -13.13 1.61 -1.20
C ALA A 70 -13.54 0.55 -2.24
N LEU A 71 -12.58 -0.11 -2.92
CA LEU A 71 -12.89 -1.17 -3.86
C LEU A 71 -13.52 -2.40 -3.17
N VAL A 72 -12.96 -2.85 -2.05
CA VAL A 72 -13.54 -3.97 -1.28
C VAL A 72 -14.98 -3.66 -0.86
N MET A 73 -15.27 -2.42 -0.44
CA MET A 73 -16.64 -1.98 -0.15
C MET A 73 -17.54 -1.98 -1.39
N ALA A 74 -17.04 -1.53 -2.54
CA ALA A 74 -17.78 -1.47 -3.79
C ALA A 74 -18.15 -2.86 -4.33
N GLU A 75 -17.30 -3.86 -4.10
CA GLU A 75 -17.56 -5.28 -4.40
C GLU A 75 -18.54 -5.93 -3.40
N GLY A 76 -18.99 -5.21 -2.37
CA GLY A 76 -19.93 -5.73 -1.36
C GLY A 76 -19.30 -6.70 -0.35
N ILE A 77 -17.97 -6.69 -0.23
CA ILE A 77 -17.23 -7.58 0.68
C ILE A 77 -17.17 -6.96 2.08
N SER A 78 -17.54 -7.72 3.10
CA SER A 78 -17.69 -7.24 4.49
C SER A 78 -16.37 -6.89 5.18
N GLU A 79 -15.25 -7.45 4.74
CA GLU A 79 -13.94 -7.33 5.39
C GLU A 79 -13.15 -6.07 5.02
N ALA A 80 -13.78 -5.05 4.43
CA ALA A 80 -13.10 -3.80 4.06
C ALA A 80 -12.44 -3.05 5.24
N ASN A 81 -12.88 -3.32 6.47
CA ASN A 81 -12.31 -2.73 7.69
C ASN A 81 -11.27 -3.64 8.38
N THR A 82 -11.05 -4.86 7.89
CA THR A 82 -10.07 -5.79 8.46
C THR A 82 -8.63 -5.31 8.27
N PRO A 83 -8.23 -4.82 7.08
CA PRO A 83 -6.93 -4.17 6.93
C PRO A 83 -6.87 -2.88 7.74
N GLN A 84 -5.74 -2.62 8.37
CA GLN A 84 -5.41 -1.41 9.10
C GLN A 84 -4.01 -0.93 8.70
N LEU A 85 -3.86 0.39 8.64
CA LEU A 85 -2.62 1.05 8.27
C LEU A 85 -1.98 1.69 9.50
N PHE A 86 -0.69 1.44 9.68
CA PHE A 86 0.12 1.95 10.78
C PHE A 86 1.27 2.77 10.21
N PHE A 87 1.64 3.83 10.92
CA PHE A 87 2.74 4.71 10.57
C PHE A 87 3.70 4.85 11.73
N ARG A 88 4.94 5.18 11.42
CA ARG A 88 5.88 5.69 12.42
C ARG A 88 5.40 7.06 12.89
N GLU A 89 5.37 7.29 14.20
CA GLU A 89 4.83 8.50 14.85
C GLU A 89 5.32 9.84 14.26
N ALA A 90 6.55 9.88 13.72
CA ALA A 90 7.17 11.10 13.19
C ALA A 90 6.83 11.41 11.71
N LEU A 91 6.06 10.56 11.02
CA LEU A 91 5.80 10.69 9.58
C LEU A 91 4.37 11.16 9.31
N LYS A 92 4.20 12.01 8.28
CA LYS A 92 2.88 12.33 7.75
C LYS A 92 2.43 11.24 6.77
N GLU A 93 1.17 10.82 6.90
CA GLU A 93 0.60 9.70 6.15
C GLU A 93 0.69 9.86 4.61
N ASP A 94 0.58 11.09 4.13
CA ASP A 94 0.57 11.42 2.71
C ASP A 94 1.95 11.55 2.06
N GLU A 95 3.03 11.47 2.84
CA GLU A 95 4.40 11.69 2.34
C GLU A 95 5.08 10.39 1.89
N ILE A 96 4.52 9.22 2.19
CA ILE A 96 5.12 7.93 1.84
C ILE A 96 4.72 7.52 0.42
N ILE A 97 5.51 7.96 -0.56
CA ILE A 97 5.43 7.52 -1.96
C ILE A 97 6.54 6.50 -2.22
N LEU A 98 6.18 5.30 -2.65
CA LEU A 98 7.13 4.20 -2.88
C LEU A 98 7.62 4.10 -4.32
N VAL A 99 6.78 4.50 -5.28
CA VAL A 99 7.09 4.47 -6.71
C VAL A 99 6.90 5.87 -7.26
N MET A 100 7.94 6.41 -7.88
CA MET A 100 7.83 7.62 -8.68
C MET A 100 7.80 7.19 -10.15
N PRO A 101 6.62 7.18 -10.81
CA PRO A 101 6.55 6.86 -12.22
C PRO A 101 7.40 7.87 -12.99
N LYS A 102 8.23 7.39 -13.91
CA LYS A 102 9.04 8.25 -14.76
C LYS A 102 8.10 9.09 -15.61
N VAL A 103 8.13 10.41 -15.43
CA VAL A 103 7.48 11.33 -16.38
C VAL A 103 8.26 11.21 -17.67
N GLU A 104 7.65 10.67 -18.72
CA GLU A 104 8.25 10.74 -20.06
C GLU A 104 8.28 12.21 -20.47
N SER A 105 9.49 12.79 -20.57
CA SER A 105 9.68 14.10 -21.18
C SER A 105 9.24 14.01 -22.65
N GLY A 106 8.03 14.49 -22.93
CA GLY A 106 7.52 14.62 -24.28
C GLY A 106 8.32 15.63 -25.10
N ASN A 107 9.41 15.19 -25.74
CA ASN A 107 9.94 15.83 -26.93
C ASN A 107 9.46 15.02 -28.14
N GLY A 108 8.19 15.22 -28.48
CA GLY A 108 7.56 14.64 -29.67
C GLY A 108 6.67 15.68 -30.31
N VAL A 109 7.26 16.74 -30.85
CA VAL A 109 6.57 17.61 -31.81
C VAL A 109 6.14 16.72 -32.98
N PRO A 110 4.85 16.65 -33.34
CA PRO A 110 4.44 15.90 -34.51
C PRO A 110 4.97 16.61 -35.76
N SER A 111 5.95 15.99 -36.43
CA SER A 111 6.33 16.35 -37.79
C SER A 111 5.12 16.14 -38.69
N ARG A 112 4.63 17.22 -39.29
CA ARG A 112 3.72 17.16 -40.43
C ARG A 112 4.29 16.23 -41.50
N GLN A 113 3.55 15.19 -41.86
CA GLN A 113 3.44 14.69 -43.23
C GLN A 113 1.98 14.36 -43.50
#